data_AF-A0ABD6FRP9-F1
#
_entry.id   AF-A0ABD6FRP9-F1
#
_cell.length_a   1.000
_cell.length_b   1.000
_cell.length_c   1.000
_cell.angle_alpha   90.00
_cell.angle_beta   90.00
_cell.angle_gamma   90.00
#
_symmetry.space_group_name_H-M   'P 1'
#
loop_
_entity.id
_entity.type
_entity.pdbx_description
1 polymer ?
#
loop_
_entity_poly.entity_id
_entity_poly.type
_entity_poly.pdbx_seq_one_letter_code
_entity_poly.pdbx_strand_id
1 'polypeptide(L)'
;FAHEVHPSEIAYDYWTTVRTLEAIGHREAFGLNWDPSHMVWQDLDPVAFLLDFKDRIYHVDCKDTRKRMSNGRNGRLGSHLPWADPRRGWDFISTGHGDVPWEDAFRMLNHIGYTGPISVEWEDAGMDRLVGAPEALEFVRRLAFDAPDAAFDAAFASKE
;
A
#
# COMPACT_ATOMS: atom_id res chain seq x y z
N PHE A 1 -17.79 5.36 0.27
CA PHE A 1 -17.35 3.95 0.44
C PHE A 1 -15.94 3.85 -0.11
N ALA A 2 -15.03 3.20 0.61
CA ALA A 2 -13.65 2.98 0.17
C ALA A 2 -13.47 1.48 -0.10
N HIS A 3 -13.51 1.09 -1.38
CA HIS A 3 -13.33 -0.29 -1.82
C HIS A 3 -11.85 -0.66 -1.76
N GLU A 4 -11.48 -1.72 -1.04
CA GLU A 4 -10.11 -2.20 -1.06
C GLU A 4 -9.84 -3.02 -2.32
N VAL A 5 -8.83 -2.62 -3.09
CA VAL A 5 -8.44 -3.34 -4.31
C VAL A 5 -7.66 -4.58 -3.90
N HIS A 6 -8.35 -5.73 -3.91
CA HIS A 6 -7.88 -6.94 -3.25
C HIS A 6 -8.27 -8.20 -4.06
N PRO A 7 -7.44 -9.26 -4.11
CA PRO A 7 -7.79 -10.52 -4.79
C PRO A 7 -9.10 -11.13 -4.32
N SER A 8 -9.90 -11.68 -5.24
CA SER A 8 -11.29 -12.15 -5.01
C SER A 8 -12.38 -11.07 -5.02
N GLU A 9 -12.02 -9.79 -5.06
CA GLU A 9 -12.96 -8.69 -5.26
C GLU A 9 -13.27 -8.45 -6.75
N ILE A 10 -14.21 -7.54 -7.06
CA ILE A 10 -14.48 -7.13 -8.44
C ILE A 10 -13.34 -6.31 -9.06
N ALA A 11 -12.69 -5.50 -8.22
CA ALA A 11 -11.46 -4.78 -8.52
C ALA A 11 -10.35 -5.35 -7.65
N TYR A 12 -9.40 -6.05 -8.27
CA TYR A 12 -8.30 -6.74 -7.60
C TYR A 12 -6.92 -6.41 -8.20
N ASP A 13 -6.88 -5.59 -9.24
CA ASP A 13 -5.66 -5.08 -9.86
C ASP A 13 -5.93 -3.68 -10.45
N TYR A 14 -4.91 -3.08 -11.05
CA TYR A 14 -5.03 -1.77 -11.70
C TYR A 14 -6.15 -1.74 -12.75
N TRP A 15 -6.19 -2.70 -13.68
CA TRP A 15 -7.09 -2.65 -14.84
C TRP A 15 -8.54 -2.99 -14.49
N THR A 16 -8.75 -3.89 -13.54
CA THR A 16 -10.08 -4.18 -12.98
C THR A 16 -10.59 -3.03 -12.12
N THR A 17 -9.70 -2.24 -11.49
CA THR A 17 -10.06 -0.97 -10.85
C THR A 17 -10.55 0.04 -11.87
N VAL A 18 -9.81 0.27 -12.97
CA VAL A 18 -10.26 1.13 -14.09
C VAL A 18 -11.64 0.71 -14.56
N ARG A 19 -11.80 -0.57 -14.91
CA ARG A 19 -13.07 -1.12 -15.42
C ARG A 19 -14.22 -1.00 -14.43
N THR A 20 -13.95 -1.18 -13.13
CA THR A 20 -14.97 -1.06 -12.08
C THR A 20 -15.45 0.38 -11.95
N LEU A 21 -14.54 1.35 -11.95
CA LEU A 21 -14.87 2.77 -11.88
C LEU A 21 -15.67 3.20 -13.12
N GLU A 22 -15.29 2.75 -14.32
CA GLU A 22 -16.03 2.99 -15.56
C GLU A 22 -17.45 2.41 -15.50
N ALA A 23 -17.60 1.17 -15.03
CA ALA A 23 -18.88 0.47 -14.96
C ALA A 23 -19.92 1.19 -14.08
N ILE A 24 -19.47 1.96 -13.09
CA ILE A 24 -20.32 2.74 -12.19
C ILE A 24 -20.32 4.25 -12.50
N GLY A 25 -19.79 4.63 -13.67
CA GLY A 25 -19.76 6.02 -14.14
C GLY A 25 -18.92 6.94 -13.25
N HIS A 26 -17.84 6.43 -12.64
CA HIS A 26 -16.93 7.15 -11.76
C HIS A 26 -17.63 7.91 -10.61
N ARG A 27 -18.80 7.44 -10.16
CA ARG A 27 -19.59 8.10 -9.11
C ARG A 27 -18.77 8.32 -7.83
N GLU A 28 -18.88 9.51 -7.25
CA GLU A 28 -18.11 9.94 -6.07
C GLU A 28 -18.36 9.09 -4.81
N ALA A 29 -19.51 8.43 -4.71
CA ALA A 29 -19.79 7.56 -3.56
C ALA A 29 -18.83 6.36 -3.45
N PHE A 30 -18.12 5.99 -4.52
CA PHE A 30 -17.23 4.84 -4.61
C PHE A 30 -15.78 5.29 -4.87
N GLY A 31 -14.97 5.28 -3.82
CA GLY A 31 -13.52 5.42 -3.91
C GLY A 31 -12.84 4.15 -3.46
N LEU A 32 -11.56 4.28 -3.10
CA LEU A 32 -10.62 3.19 -2.92
C LEU A 32 -9.98 3.29 -1.53
N ASN A 33 -9.89 2.15 -0.86
CA ASN A 33 -8.95 1.93 0.23
C ASN A 33 -7.64 1.46 -0.40
N TRP A 34 -6.58 2.24 -0.25
CA TRP A 34 -5.27 1.86 -0.76
C TRP A 34 -4.55 1.01 0.28
N ASP A 35 -4.40 -0.27 -0.04
CA ASP A 35 -3.56 -1.24 0.66
C ASP A 35 -2.57 -1.82 -0.38
N PRO A 36 -1.25 -1.64 -0.20
CA PRO A 36 -0.25 -2.07 -1.17
C PRO A 36 0.16 -3.55 -1.02
N SER A 37 -0.28 -4.27 0.02
CA SER A 37 0.20 -5.61 0.36
C SER A 37 0.02 -6.62 -0.78
N HIS A 38 -1.10 -6.57 -1.50
CA HIS A 38 -1.40 -7.49 -2.60
C HIS A 38 -0.72 -7.07 -3.91
N MET A 39 -0.48 -5.78 -4.08
CA MET A 39 0.22 -5.22 -5.23
C MET A 39 1.64 -5.79 -5.35
N VAL A 40 2.29 -6.09 -4.22
CA VAL A 40 3.65 -6.66 -4.17
C VAL A 40 3.79 -7.97 -4.94
N TRP A 41 2.89 -8.94 -4.72
CA TRP A 41 3.01 -10.27 -5.37
C TRP A 41 2.40 -10.28 -6.78
N GLN A 42 1.51 -9.34 -7.08
CA GLN A 42 1.00 -9.09 -8.43
C GLN A 42 2.02 -8.32 -9.31
N ASP A 43 3.09 -7.78 -8.71
CA ASP A 43 4.00 -6.80 -9.33
C ASP A 43 3.26 -5.57 -9.91
N LEU A 44 2.22 -5.11 -9.21
CA LEU A 44 1.65 -3.80 -9.48
C LEU A 44 2.53 -2.74 -8.83
N ASP A 45 2.68 -1.59 -9.48
CA ASP A 45 3.33 -0.43 -8.89
C ASP A 45 2.33 0.29 -7.96
N PRO A 46 2.51 0.21 -6.63
CA PRO A 46 1.56 0.79 -5.69
C PRO A 46 1.65 2.32 -5.65
N VAL A 47 2.76 2.91 -6.09
CA VAL A 47 3.01 4.36 -6.11
C VAL A 47 2.35 4.99 -7.34
N ALA A 48 2.52 4.38 -8.52
CA ALA A 48 1.81 4.81 -9.72
C ALA A 48 0.28 4.69 -9.54
N PHE A 49 -0.18 3.66 -8.82
CA PHE A 49 -1.60 3.50 -8.48
C PHE A 49 -2.14 4.71 -7.71
N LEU A 50 -1.42 5.21 -6.70
CA LEU A 50 -1.81 6.41 -5.95
C LEU A 50 -1.94 7.63 -6.86
N LEU A 51 -0.99 7.81 -7.79
CA LEU A 51 -0.98 8.95 -8.70
C LEU A 51 -2.18 8.93 -9.65
N ASP A 52 -2.43 7.78 -10.28
CA ASP A 52 -3.47 7.63 -11.31
C ASP A 52 -4.89 7.66 -10.71
N PHE A 53 -5.06 7.15 -9.49
CA PHE A 53 -6.34 7.11 -8.79
C PHE A 53 -6.48 8.15 -7.67
N LYS A 54 -5.65 9.20 -7.65
CA LYS A 54 -5.60 10.21 -6.58
C LYS A 54 -6.96 10.77 -6.17
N ASP A 55 -7.86 11.01 -7.13
CA ASP A 55 -9.19 11.57 -6.88
C ASP A 55 -10.17 10.56 -6.26
N ARG A 56 -9.72 9.31 -6.04
CA ARG A 56 -10.50 8.21 -5.48
C ARG A 56 -9.82 7.56 -4.27
N ILE A 57 -8.64 8.00 -3.84
CA ILE A 57 -8.01 7.48 -2.61
C ILE A 57 -8.72 8.06 -1.39
N TYR A 58 -9.61 7.27 -0.78
CA TYR A 58 -10.44 7.71 0.35
C TYR A 58 -9.90 7.22 1.69
N HIS A 59 -9.13 6.14 1.67
CA HIS A 59 -8.52 5.55 2.86
C HIS A 59 -7.18 4.89 2.50
N VAL A 60 -6.33 4.72 3.51
CA VAL A 60 -5.00 4.12 3.41
C VAL A 60 -4.83 3.14 4.56
N ASP A 61 -4.50 1.89 4.25
CA ASP A 61 -4.09 0.87 5.20
C ASP A 61 -2.65 0.42 4.93
N CYS A 62 -1.79 0.60 5.93
CA CYS A 62 -0.40 0.17 5.88
C CYS A 62 -0.29 -1.31 6.25
N LYS A 63 -0.41 -2.19 5.25
CA LYS A 63 -0.17 -3.63 5.33
C LYS A 63 1.00 -4.03 4.43
N ASP A 64 1.85 -4.94 4.88
CA ASP A 64 3.12 -5.27 4.21
C ASP A 64 3.21 -6.76 3.83
N THR A 65 3.98 -7.03 2.79
CA THR A 65 4.11 -8.35 2.17
C THR A 65 5.55 -8.60 1.81
N ARG A 66 6.03 -9.82 2.07
CA ARG A 66 7.39 -10.25 1.67
C ARG A 66 7.36 -11.41 0.70
N LYS A 67 8.01 -11.26 -0.45
CA LYS A 67 8.24 -12.33 -1.44
C LYS A 67 9.45 -13.20 -1.03
N ARG A 68 9.33 -14.51 -1.28
CA ARG A 68 10.33 -15.55 -1.03
C ARG A 68 10.40 -16.56 -2.18
N MET A 69 10.46 -16.07 -3.43
CA MET A 69 10.44 -16.88 -4.65
C MET A 69 11.82 -17.13 -5.28
N SER A 70 12.91 -16.74 -4.62
CA SER A 70 14.29 -16.87 -5.16
C SER A 70 14.83 -18.31 -5.20
N ASN A 71 14.12 -19.26 -4.59
CA ASN A 71 14.57 -20.65 -4.44
C ASN A 71 14.13 -21.58 -5.59
N GLY A 72 13.41 -21.06 -6.60
CA GLY A 72 12.89 -21.83 -7.74
C GLY A 72 11.77 -22.83 -7.42
N ARG A 73 11.28 -22.88 -6.18
CA ARG A 73 10.24 -23.82 -5.71
C ARG A 73 8.93 -23.11 -5.35
N ASN A 74 9.01 -21.97 -4.69
CA ASN A 74 7.83 -21.27 -4.19
C ASN A 74 7.20 -20.40 -5.30
N GLY A 75 5.88 -20.43 -5.44
CA GLY A 75 5.15 -19.72 -6.49
C GLY A 75 4.20 -18.63 -5.98
N ARG A 76 3.79 -17.73 -6.88
CA ARG A 76 2.93 -16.56 -6.57
C ARG A 76 1.56 -16.90 -6.00
N LEU A 77 0.98 -18.03 -6.38
CA LEU A 77 -0.35 -18.43 -5.92
C LEU A 77 -0.38 -18.96 -4.48
N GLY A 78 0.77 -19.06 -3.80
CA GLY A 78 0.84 -19.53 -2.41
C GLY A 78 0.50 -21.02 -2.21
N SER A 79 0.13 -21.74 -3.27
CA SER A 79 -0.10 -23.19 -3.29
C SER A 79 -1.16 -23.69 -2.30
N HIS A 80 -2.15 -22.85 -1.96
CA HIS A 80 -3.17 -23.13 -0.93
C HIS A 80 -2.59 -23.52 0.44
N LEU A 81 -1.35 -23.10 0.73
CA LEU A 81 -0.69 -23.36 1.99
C LEU A 81 -1.17 -22.34 3.05
N PRO A 82 -1.21 -22.73 4.33
CA PRO A 82 -1.52 -21.77 5.40
C PRO A 82 -0.46 -20.66 5.50
N TRP A 83 -0.84 -19.53 6.08
CA TRP A 83 0.10 -18.46 6.43
C TRP A 83 1.24 -18.97 7.33
N ALA A 84 2.40 -18.32 7.24
CA ALA A 84 3.68 -18.71 7.81
C ALA A 84 4.29 -20.02 7.27
N ASP A 85 3.66 -20.73 6.33
CA ASP A 85 4.31 -21.88 5.70
C ASP A 85 5.49 -21.39 4.82
N PRO A 86 6.74 -21.82 5.08
CA PRO A 86 7.93 -21.32 4.39
C PRO A 86 7.98 -21.70 2.90
N ARG A 87 7.05 -22.52 2.43
CA ARG A 87 6.91 -22.90 1.02
C ARG A 87 6.01 -21.94 0.23
N ARG A 88 5.36 -20.96 0.88
CA ARG A 88 4.64 -19.89 0.18
C ARG A 88 5.60 -18.97 -0.56
N GLY A 89 5.18 -18.49 -1.74
CA GLY A 89 5.95 -17.52 -2.52
C GLY A 89 5.97 -16.13 -1.90
N TRP A 90 5.00 -15.81 -1.04
CA TRP A 90 4.91 -14.58 -0.28
C TRP A 90 4.02 -14.81 0.94
N ASP A 91 4.17 -13.93 1.92
CA ASP A 91 3.37 -13.92 3.14
C ASP A 91 3.18 -12.48 3.64
N PHE A 92 2.13 -12.25 4.43
CA PHE A 92 1.99 -10.98 5.15
C PHE A 92 2.99 -10.94 6.30
N ILE A 93 3.56 -9.77 6.52
CA ILE A 93 4.58 -9.55 7.53
C ILE A 93 4.36 -8.18 8.19
N SER A 94 4.84 -8.02 9.42
CA SER A 94 4.72 -6.73 10.12
C SER A 94 5.31 -5.58 9.29
N THR A 95 4.58 -4.47 9.19
CA THR A 95 4.95 -3.32 8.36
C THR A 95 6.37 -2.83 8.65
N GLY A 96 7.18 -2.73 7.59
CA GLY A 96 8.61 -2.40 7.67
C GLY A 96 9.54 -3.59 7.49
N HIS A 97 9.02 -4.83 7.46
CA HIS A 97 9.81 -6.05 7.20
C HIS A 97 9.61 -6.61 5.79
N GLY A 98 8.65 -6.09 5.02
CA GLY A 98 8.31 -6.58 3.69
C GLY A 98 8.97 -5.82 2.54
N ASP A 99 8.31 -5.89 1.38
CA ASP A 99 8.83 -5.40 0.11
C ASP A 99 8.03 -4.20 -0.44
N VAL A 100 7.04 -3.67 0.30
CA VAL A 100 6.32 -2.45 -0.11
C VAL A 100 7.30 -1.25 -0.11
N PRO A 101 7.31 -0.42 -1.17
CA PRO A 101 8.19 0.76 -1.28
C PRO A 101 7.65 1.93 -0.44
N TRP A 102 7.69 1.82 0.89
CA TRP A 102 7.04 2.76 1.80
C TRP A 102 7.52 4.22 1.66
N GLU A 103 8.82 4.45 1.50
CA GLU A 103 9.37 5.81 1.33
C GLU A 103 8.72 6.54 0.14
N ASP A 104 8.61 5.86 -1.00
CA ASP A 104 8.01 6.42 -2.22
C ASP A 104 6.49 6.57 -2.06
N ALA A 105 5.83 5.62 -1.40
CA ALA A 105 4.40 5.68 -1.12
C ALA A 105 4.03 6.89 -0.24
N PHE A 106 4.74 7.12 0.88
CA PHE A 106 4.46 8.26 1.76
C PHE A 106 4.74 9.61 1.05
N ARG A 107 5.79 9.69 0.24
CA ARG A 107 6.05 10.86 -0.61
C ARG A 107 4.91 11.10 -1.60
N MET A 108 4.37 10.03 -2.19
CA MET A 108 3.25 10.13 -3.12
C MET A 108 1.95 10.51 -2.41
N LEU A 109 1.68 10.00 -1.21
CA LEU A 109 0.53 10.41 -0.39
C LEU A 109 0.57 11.92 -0.10
N ASN A 110 1.74 12.45 0.25
CA ASN A 110 1.96 13.90 0.38
C ASN A 110 1.75 14.63 -0.96
N HIS A 111 2.28 14.09 -2.07
CA HIS A 111 2.14 14.68 -3.41
C HIS A 111 0.68 14.78 -3.87
N ILE A 112 -0.13 13.75 -3.63
CA ILE A 112 -1.55 13.74 -4.01
C ILE A 112 -2.44 14.50 -3.01
N GLY A 113 -1.86 15.01 -1.91
CA GLY A 113 -2.59 15.77 -0.89
C GLY A 113 -3.55 14.91 -0.06
N TYR A 114 -3.22 13.65 0.19
CA TYR A 114 -4.02 12.80 1.07
C TYR A 114 -3.95 13.33 2.51
N THR A 115 -5.10 13.62 3.11
CA THR A 115 -5.22 14.22 4.45
C THR A 115 -6.03 13.36 5.43
N GLY A 116 -6.42 12.16 5.02
CA GLY A 116 -7.11 11.20 5.87
C GLY A 116 -6.16 10.50 6.86
N PRO A 117 -6.68 9.61 7.71
CA PRO A 117 -5.84 8.83 8.61
C PRO A 117 -4.98 7.82 7.84
N ILE A 118 -3.77 7.59 8.34
CA ILE A 118 -2.94 6.45 7.91
C ILE A 118 -3.19 5.32 8.90
N SER A 119 -3.96 4.32 8.48
CA SER A 119 -4.28 3.14 9.28
C SER A 119 -3.17 2.10 9.18
N VAL A 120 -3.04 1.24 10.18
CA VAL A 120 -2.12 0.09 10.17
C VAL A 120 -2.94 -1.17 10.36
N GLU A 121 -3.05 -1.96 9.30
CA GLU A 121 -3.60 -3.30 9.36
C GLU A 121 -2.48 -4.29 9.68
N TRP A 122 -2.37 -4.65 10.95
CA TRP A 122 -1.30 -5.55 11.39
C TRP A 122 -1.68 -7.02 11.11
N GLU A 123 -0.88 -7.69 10.28
CA GLU A 123 -0.97 -9.14 10.05
C GLU A 123 0.43 -9.74 9.82
N ASP A 124 0.83 -10.66 10.71
CA ASP A 124 2.05 -11.44 10.59
C ASP A 124 1.87 -12.77 11.33
N ALA A 125 1.82 -13.88 10.61
CA ALA A 125 1.64 -15.21 11.22
C ALA A 125 2.91 -15.73 11.94
N GLY A 126 4.05 -15.07 11.75
CA GLY A 126 5.34 -15.39 12.36
C GLY A 126 5.73 -14.50 13.54
N MET A 127 4.93 -13.50 13.91
CA MET A 127 5.22 -12.53 14.97
C MET A 127 4.03 -12.41 15.94
N ASP A 128 4.28 -12.06 17.21
CA ASP A 128 3.20 -11.72 18.13
C ASP A 128 2.72 -10.28 17.90
N ARG A 129 1.41 -10.08 17.83
CA ARG A 129 0.77 -8.79 17.58
C ARG A 129 1.12 -7.72 18.61
N LEU A 130 1.34 -8.11 19.87
CA LEU A 130 1.68 -7.16 20.94
C LEU A 130 3.11 -6.64 20.82
N VAL A 131 3.95 -7.30 20.02
CA VAL A 131 5.29 -6.85 19.65
C VAL A 131 5.23 -6.10 18.32
N GLY A 132 4.60 -6.69 17.31
CA GLY A 132 4.62 -6.17 15.95
C GLY A 132 3.79 -4.90 15.76
N ALA A 133 2.60 -4.78 16.38
CA ALA A 133 1.73 -3.63 16.14
C ALA A 133 2.35 -2.29 16.63
N PRO A 134 2.95 -2.21 17.84
CA PRO A 134 3.69 -1.01 18.26
C PRO A 134 4.88 -0.69 17.35
N GLU A 135 5.63 -1.70 16.89
CA GLU A 135 6.79 -1.52 16.01
C GLU A 135 6.38 -1.00 14.63
N ALA A 136 5.33 -1.59 14.04
CA ALA A 136 4.74 -1.16 12.77
C ALA A 136 4.26 0.31 12.85
N LEU A 137 3.61 0.68 13.96
CA LEU A 137 3.19 2.06 14.19
C LEU A 137 4.38 3.03 14.28
N GLU A 138 5.46 2.64 14.96
CA GLU A 138 6.68 3.45 15.01
C GLU A 138 7.29 3.63 13.62
N PHE A 139 7.38 2.54 12.84
CA PHE A 139 7.88 2.58 11.47
C PHE A 139 7.06 3.55 10.60
N VAL A 140 5.73 3.42 10.61
CA VAL A 140 4.81 4.29 9.85
C VAL A 140 4.97 5.74 10.26
N ARG A 141 5.07 6.05 11.56
CA ARG A 141 5.26 7.42 12.04
C ARG A 141 6.57 8.06 11.57
N ARG A 142 7.63 7.29 11.34
CA ARG A 142 8.88 7.83 10.80
C ARG A 142 8.77 8.27 9.35
N LEU A 143 7.82 7.69 8.60
CA LEU A 143 7.60 7.98 7.17
C LEU A 143 6.43 8.93 6.92
N ALA A 144 5.49 9.04 7.86
CA ALA A 144 4.40 10.02 7.83
C ALA A 144 4.89 11.43 8.22
N PHE A 145 5.91 11.92 7.51
CA PHE A 145 6.46 13.26 7.71
C PHE A 145 5.65 14.33 6.98
N ASP A 146 5.65 15.54 7.53
CA ASP A 146 4.95 16.69 6.96
C ASP A 146 5.54 17.09 5.60
N ALA A 147 4.66 17.51 4.69
CA ALA A 147 5.09 18.15 3.46
C ALA A 147 5.74 19.52 3.78
N PRO A 148 6.77 19.96 3.03
CA PRO A 148 7.37 21.26 3.26
C PRO A 148 6.38 22.39 2.88
N ASP A 149 6.36 23.47 3.67
CA ASP A 149 5.50 24.64 3.44
C ASP A 149 5.79 25.37 2.11
N ALA A 150 6.98 25.17 1.55
CA ALA A 150 7.41 25.78 0.30
C ALA A 150 8.25 24.80 -0.53
N ALA A 151 8.27 25.03 -1.84
CA ALA A 151 9.17 24.32 -2.73
C ALA A 151 10.63 24.55 -2.31
N PHE A 152 11.46 23.50 -2.41
CA PHE A 152 12.87 23.59 -2.03
C PHE A 152 13.60 24.74 -2.74
N ASP A 153 13.36 24.91 -4.05
CA ASP A 153 13.99 25.96 -4.85
C ASP A 153 13.54 27.38 -4.44
N ALA A 154 12.36 27.53 -3.83
CA ALA A 154 11.88 28.83 -3.34
C ALA A 154 12.75 29.38 -2.20
N ALA A 155 13.43 28.52 -1.44
CA ALA A 155 14.36 28.94 -0.39
C ALA A 155 15.61 29.65 -0.96
N PHE A 156 15.89 29.48 -2.25
CA PHE A 156 17.05 30.06 -2.93
C PHE A 156 16.69 31.17 -3.92
N ALA A 157 15.39 31.46 -4.10
CA ALA A 157 14.95 32.55 -4.93
C ALA A 157 15.36 33.89 -4.30
N SER A 158 16.19 34.67 -5.00
CA SER A 158 16.50 36.04 -4.61
C SER A 158 15.23 36.88 -4.68
N LYS A 159 14.93 37.64 -3.62
CA LYS A 159 13.90 38.68 -3.68
C LYS A 159 14.36 39.74 -4.67
N GLU A 160 13.65 39.88 -5.79
CA GLU A 160 13.78 41.05 -6.67
C GLU A 160 13.36 42.34 -5.97
#